data_AF-A0A2V7IBI3-F1
#
_entry.id   AF-A0A2V7IBI3-F1
#
_cell.length_a   1.000
_cell.length_b   1.000
_cell.length_c   1.000
_cell.angle_alpha   90.00
_cell.angle_beta   90.00
_cell.angle_gamma   90.00
#
_symmetry.space_group_name_H-M   'P 1'
#
loop_
_entity.id
_entity.type
_entity.pdbx_description
1 polymer ?
#
loop_
_entity_poly.entity_id
_entity_poly.type
_entity_poly.pdbx_seq_one_letter_code
_entity_poly.pdbx_strand_id
1 'polypeptide(L)'
;MTCAEFLERYTDFRDGLITAPRELHRFERHLVRCAGCRRYDAAVRRGVLALQAARTIEPSRDFRRRLDARLERERRAAREVPASAGVAVALVVAAALAMLALEGVRRPDVAHAPVLPPVPFPNPVVQAGVPFVSFRDPRASVFAGPEAPDGSVLVEPASAGR
;
A
#
# COMPACT_ATOMS: atom_id res chain seq x y z
N MET A 1 10.89 21.98 19.13
CA MET A 1 10.59 22.11 20.55
C MET A 1 11.85 22.45 21.30
N THR A 2 11.73 23.34 22.27
CA THR A 2 12.81 23.72 23.18
C THR A 2 12.97 22.66 24.28
N CYS A 3 14.06 22.73 25.05
CA CYS A 3 14.24 21.83 26.19
C CYS A 3 13.20 22.08 27.28
N ALA A 4 12.78 23.33 27.48
CA ALA A 4 11.76 23.69 28.48
C ALA A 4 10.41 23.06 28.14
N GLU A 5 9.94 23.23 26.89
CA GLU A 5 8.71 22.60 26.39
C GLU A 5 8.74 21.07 26.50
N PHE A 6 9.90 20.46 26.25
CA PHE A 6 10.08 19.03 26.39
C PHE A 6 9.93 18.58 27.84
N LEU A 7 10.60 19.26 28.77
CA LEU A 7 10.60 18.89 30.19
C LEU A 7 9.23 19.10 30.85
N GLU A 8 8.53 20.17 30.50
CA GLU A 8 7.20 20.48 31.03
C GLU A 8 6.18 19.37 30.75
N ARG A 9 6.28 18.75 29.57
CA ARG A 9 5.35 17.71 29.10
C ARG A 9 6.00 16.33 28.97
N TYR A 10 7.14 16.14 29.61
CA TYR A 10 7.92 14.90 29.49
C TYR A 10 7.17 13.70 30.06
N THR A 11 6.50 13.85 31.20
CA THR A 11 5.77 12.76 31.85
C THR A 11 4.63 12.25 30.97
N ASP A 12 3.86 13.16 30.37
CA ASP A 12 2.80 12.82 29.41
C ASP A 12 3.35 12.06 28.21
N PHE A 13 4.50 12.49 27.68
CA PHE A 13 5.18 11.80 26.59
C PHE A 13 5.63 10.39 27.01
N ARG A 14 6.29 10.27 28.17
CA ARG A 14 6.81 9.01 28.71
C ARG A 14 5.70 8.00 28.97
N ASP A 15 4.58 8.47 29.51
CA ASP A 15 3.46 7.63 29.93
C ASP A 15 2.48 7.35 28.77
N GLY A 16 2.76 7.85 27.57
CA GLY A 16 1.98 7.58 26.36
C GLY A 16 0.67 8.37 26.27
N LEU A 17 0.53 9.45 27.03
CA LEU A 17 -0.65 10.33 27.02
C LEU A 17 -0.67 11.26 25.80
N ILE A 18 0.49 11.50 25.17
CA ILE A 18 0.56 12.22 23.89
C ILE A 18 0.18 11.25 22.76
N THR A 19 -1.03 11.37 22.23
CA THR A 19 -1.55 10.47 21.18
C THR A 19 -1.44 11.05 19.77
N ALA A 20 -1.31 12.37 19.63
CA ALA A 20 -1.22 13.03 18.33
C ALA A 20 0.11 12.68 17.62
N PRO A 21 0.10 12.06 16.42
CA PRO A 21 1.31 11.55 15.78
C PRO A 21 2.38 12.62 15.51
N ARG A 22 1.96 13.81 15.10
CA ARG A 22 2.87 14.95 14.85
C ARG A 22 3.58 15.39 16.13
N GLU A 23 2.90 15.32 17.25
CA GLU A 23 3.43 15.75 18.53
C GLU A 23 4.39 14.70 19.08
N LEU A 24 4.03 13.41 19.04
CA LEU A 24 4.94 12.30 19.35
C LEU A 24 6.27 12.42 18.57
N HIS A 25 6.18 12.63 17.26
CA HIS A 25 7.38 12.76 16.42
C HIS A 25 8.24 13.98 16.78
N ARG A 26 7.65 15.07 17.29
CA ARG A 26 8.43 16.22 17.78
C ARG A 26 9.27 15.85 19.00
N PHE A 27 8.70 15.11 19.95
CA PHE A 27 9.40 14.62 21.15
C PHE A 27 10.51 13.63 20.81
N GLU A 28 10.21 12.63 19.98
CA GLU A 28 11.20 11.65 19.50
C GLU A 28 12.39 12.34 18.83
N ARG A 29 12.12 13.27 17.91
CA ARG A 29 13.15 14.04 17.22
C ARG A 29 14.00 14.86 18.19
N HIS A 30 13.38 15.42 19.24
CA HIS A 30 14.12 16.18 20.24
C HIS A 30 15.07 15.29 21.05
N LEU A 31 14.64 14.08 21.45
CA LEU A 31 15.52 13.12 22.15
C LEU A 31 16.72 12.69 21.30
N VAL A 32 16.54 12.55 19.99
CA VAL A 32 17.64 12.24 19.07
C VAL A 32 18.65 13.40 19.03
N ARG A 33 18.17 14.64 18.96
CA ARG A 33 19.01 15.82 18.73
C ARG A 33 19.62 16.43 20.00
N CYS A 34 18.96 16.31 21.15
CA CYS A 34 19.37 16.97 22.39
C CYS A 34 20.04 15.98 23.36
N ALA A 35 21.36 16.13 23.54
CA ALA A 35 22.11 15.28 24.48
C ALA A 35 21.73 15.50 25.96
N GLY A 36 21.22 16.68 26.32
CA GLY A 36 20.73 16.96 27.68
C GLY A 36 19.46 16.17 27.99
N CYS A 37 18.42 16.35 27.18
CA CYS A 37 17.15 15.65 27.33
C CYS A 37 17.27 14.12 27.17
N ARG A 38 18.18 13.64 26.30
CA ARG A 38 18.48 12.21 26.20
C ARG A 38 19.08 11.64 27.49
N ARG A 39 20.01 12.35 28.14
CA ARG A 39 20.56 11.93 29.45
C ARG A 39 19.49 11.94 30.53
N TYR A 40 18.60 12.93 30.51
CA TYR A 40 17.46 13.02 31.42
C TYR A 40 16.51 11.82 31.26
N ASP A 41 16.07 11.51 30.03
CA ASP A 41 15.22 10.33 29.75
C ASP A 41 15.87 9.03 30.25
N ALA A 42 17.15 8.82 29.95
CA ALA A 42 17.90 7.66 30.41
C ALA A 42 18.00 7.59 31.95
N ALA A 43 18.22 8.71 32.63
CA ALA A 43 18.27 8.76 34.09
C ALA A 43 16.92 8.38 34.71
N VAL A 44 15.82 8.96 34.22
CA VAL A 44 14.47 8.67 34.73
C VAL A 44 14.09 7.20 34.46
N ARG A 45 14.34 6.68 33.26
CA ARG A 45 14.10 5.26 32.94
C ARG A 45 14.85 4.30 33.88
N ARG A 46 16.14 4.57 34.12
CA ARG A 46 16.93 3.76 35.07
C ARG A 46 16.42 3.87 36.50
N GLY A 47 16.05 5.07 36.95
CA GLY A 47 15.47 5.28 38.27
C GLY A 47 14.19 4.48 38.48
N VAL A 48 13.28 4.50 37.49
CA VAL A 48 12.04 3.73 37.56
C VAL A 48 12.31 2.22 37.58
N LEU A 49 13.23 1.71 36.76
CA LEU A 49 13.61 0.31 36.79
C LEU A 49 14.21 -0.11 38.14
N ALA A 50 15.05 0.74 38.73
CA ALA A 50 15.63 0.49 40.05
C ALA A 50 14.54 0.43 41.14
N LEU A 51 13.55 1.32 41.09
CA LEU A 51 12.42 1.32 42.03
C LEU A 51 11.55 0.07 41.87
N GLN A 52 11.28 -0.35 40.63
CA GLN A 52 10.54 -1.59 40.34
C GLN A 52 11.26 -2.82 40.88
N ALA A 53 12.59 -2.86 40.79
CA ALA A 53 13.40 -3.95 41.32
C ALA A 53 13.50 -3.95 42.86
N ALA A 54 13.44 -2.78 43.51
CA ALA A 54 13.71 -2.65 44.93
C ALA A 54 12.62 -3.28 45.81
N ARG A 55 11.33 -3.10 45.49
CA ARG A 55 10.20 -3.74 46.19
C ARG A 55 8.97 -3.82 45.30
N THR A 56 8.52 -5.03 45.01
CA THR A 56 7.18 -5.26 44.46
C THR A 56 6.17 -5.08 45.59
N ILE A 57 5.42 -3.98 45.58
CA ILE A 57 4.23 -3.83 46.42
C ILE A 57 3.20 -4.81 45.87
N GLU A 58 3.09 -5.96 46.51
CA GLU A 58 2.20 -7.01 46.08
C GLU A 58 0.76 -6.64 46.50
N PRO A 59 -0.17 -6.39 45.56
CA PRO A 59 -1.53 -5.96 45.91
C PRO A 59 -2.26 -7.07 46.68
N SER A 60 -3.15 -6.69 47.59
CA SER A 60 -3.87 -7.68 48.40
C SER A 60 -4.65 -8.68 47.52
N ARG A 61 -4.79 -9.92 47.98
CA ARG A 61 -5.56 -10.96 47.26
C ARG A 61 -7.01 -10.54 47.04
N ASP A 62 -7.55 -9.79 47.99
CA ASP A 62 -8.90 -9.24 47.95
C ASP A 62 -9.08 -8.18 46.87
N PHE A 63 -8.10 -7.27 46.72
CA PHE A 63 -8.07 -6.31 45.62
C PHE A 63 -7.98 -7.02 44.27
N ARG A 64 -7.07 -8.00 44.13
CA ARG A 64 -6.91 -8.76 42.88
C ARG A 64 -8.21 -9.44 42.46
N ARG A 65 -8.89 -10.11 43.39
CA ARG A 65 -10.19 -10.73 43.12
C ARG A 65 -11.23 -9.73 42.60
N ARG A 66 -11.31 -8.54 43.22
CA ARG A 66 -12.23 -7.49 42.74
C ARG A 66 -11.84 -6.96 41.37
N LEU A 67 -10.54 -6.77 41.12
CA LEU A 67 -10.03 -6.30 39.85
C LEU A 67 -10.37 -7.29 38.73
N ASP A 68 -10.09 -8.56 38.92
CA ASP A 68 -10.37 -9.62 37.94
C ASP A 68 -11.87 -9.67 37.63
N ALA A 69 -12.71 -9.66 38.68
CA ALA A 69 -14.16 -9.63 38.52
C ALA A 69 -14.67 -8.37 37.79
N ARG A 70 -14.00 -7.22 37.94
CA ARG A 70 -14.36 -6.00 37.20
C ARG A 70 -13.92 -6.11 35.74
N LEU A 71 -12.68 -6.52 35.48
CA LEU A 71 -12.15 -6.69 34.13
C LEU A 71 -12.95 -7.70 33.32
N GLU A 72 -13.42 -8.78 33.94
CA GLU A 72 -14.32 -9.73 33.28
C GLU A 72 -15.64 -9.11 32.86
N ARG A 73 -16.25 -8.26 33.70
CA ARG A 73 -17.49 -7.55 33.35
C ARG A 73 -17.27 -6.61 32.18
N GLU A 74 -16.21 -5.83 32.19
CA GLU A 74 -15.88 -4.92 31.08
C GLU A 74 -15.61 -5.69 29.79
N ARG A 75 -14.88 -6.82 29.87
CA ARG A 75 -14.65 -7.69 28.70
C ARG A 75 -15.96 -8.30 28.16
N ARG A 76 -16.90 -8.65 29.03
CA ARG A 76 -18.22 -9.15 28.60
C ARG A 76 -19.03 -8.03 27.96
N ALA A 77 -19.11 -6.86 28.60
CA ALA A 77 -19.81 -5.70 28.05
C ALA A 77 -19.26 -5.27 26.68
N ALA A 78 -17.93 -5.30 26.50
CA ALA A 78 -17.31 -5.01 25.21
C ALA A 78 -17.58 -6.08 24.13
N ARG A 79 -17.90 -7.32 24.53
CA ARG A 79 -18.23 -8.43 23.63
C ARG A 79 -19.73 -8.58 23.37
N GLU A 80 -20.57 -8.01 24.23
CA GLU A 80 -22.01 -7.92 24.04
C GLU A 80 -22.29 -6.93 22.92
N VAL A 81 -22.12 -7.43 21.69
CA VAL A 81 -22.64 -6.79 20.49
C VAL A 81 -24.17 -6.80 20.63
N PRO A 82 -24.86 -5.65 20.47
CA PRO A 82 -26.31 -5.63 20.56
C PRO A 82 -26.90 -6.61 19.55
N ALA A 83 -27.95 -7.35 19.96
CA ALA A 83 -28.56 -8.39 19.12
C ALA A 83 -28.98 -7.88 17.71
N SER A 84 -29.27 -6.57 17.60
CA SER A 84 -29.57 -5.89 16.34
C SER A 84 -28.40 -5.82 15.36
N ALA A 85 -27.14 -5.85 15.82
CA ALA A 85 -25.99 -5.80 14.92
C ALA A 85 -25.81 -7.10 14.14
N GLY A 86 -26.19 -8.26 14.72
CA GLY A 86 -26.20 -9.53 13.99
C GLY A 86 -27.21 -9.51 12.84
N VAL A 87 -28.39 -8.94 13.07
CA VAL A 87 -29.42 -8.73 12.03
C VAL A 87 -28.92 -7.74 10.96
N ALA A 88 -28.30 -6.63 11.36
CA ALA A 88 -27.76 -5.65 10.43
C ALA A 88 -26.67 -6.27 9.52
N VAL A 89 -25.74 -7.04 10.09
CA VAL A 89 -24.72 -7.76 9.32
C VAL A 89 -25.36 -8.76 8.36
N ALA A 90 -26.34 -9.55 8.82
CA ALA A 90 -27.05 -10.50 7.98
C ALA A 90 -27.77 -9.81 6.81
N LEU A 91 -28.40 -8.65 7.05
CA LEU A 91 -29.05 -7.85 6.01
C LEU A 91 -28.03 -7.28 5.00
N VAL A 92 -26.88 -6.79 5.46
CA VAL A 92 -25.81 -6.31 4.57
C VAL A 92 -25.27 -7.44 3.70
N VAL A 93 -25.02 -8.61 4.29
CA VAL A 93 -24.57 -9.81 3.54
C VAL A 93 -25.63 -10.25 2.53
N ALA A 94 -26.91 -10.31 2.94
CA ALA A 94 -28.00 -10.67 2.05
C ALA A 94 -28.15 -9.68 0.88
N ALA A 95 -28.05 -8.38 1.15
CA ALA A 95 -28.08 -7.34 0.12
C ALA A 95 -26.90 -7.46 -0.85
N ALA A 96 -25.69 -7.71 -0.35
CA ALA A 96 -24.51 -7.91 -1.19
C ALA A 96 -24.66 -9.15 -2.11
N LEU A 97 -25.16 -10.26 -1.56
CA LEU A 97 -25.45 -11.46 -2.35
C LEU A 97 -26.54 -11.22 -3.40
N ALA A 98 -27.60 -10.50 -3.05
CA ALA A 98 -28.67 -10.15 -3.98
C ALA A 98 -28.16 -9.27 -5.13
N MET A 99 -27.29 -8.30 -4.82
CA MET A 99 -26.66 -7.44 -5.83
C MET A 99 -25.77 -8.25 -6.78
N LEU A 100 -24.95 -9.15 -6.23
CA LEU A 100 -24.09 -10.05 -7.02
C LEU A 100 -24.91 -10.97 -7.94
N ALA A 101 -26.04 -11.50 -7.45
CA ALA A 101 -26.94 -12.32 -8.24
C ALA A 101 -27.61 -11.52 -9.37
N LEU A 102 -28.03 -10.28 -9.10
CA LEU A 102 -28.65 -9.41 -10.09
C LEU A 102 -27.65 -9.03 -11.20
N GLU A 103 -26.40 -8.74 -10.86
CA GLU A 103 -25.34 -8.46 -11.83
C GLU A 103 -24.94 -9.71 -12.63
N GLY A 104 -24.86 -10.87 -11.98
CA GLY A 104 -24.55 -12.15 -12.63
C GLY A 104 -25.61 -12.59 -13.65
N VAL A 105 -26.90 -12.39 -13.34
CA VAL A 105 -28.03 -12.67 -14.25
C VAL A 105 -28.10 -11.66 -15.40
N ARG A 106 -27.60 -10.44 -15.19
CA ARG A 106 -27.59 -9.37 -16.20
C ARG A 106 -26.36 -9.38 -17.11
N ARG A 107 -25.53 -10.44 -17.15
CA ARG A 107 -24.47 -10.53 -18.15
C ARG A 107 -25.09 -10.28 -19.53
N PRO A 108 -24.83 -9.13 -20.19
CA PRO A 108 -25.31 -8.93 -21.53
C PRO A 108 -24.63 -9.99 -22.38
N ASP A 109 -25.40 -10.62 -23.26
CA ASP A 109 -24.85 -11.47 -24.30
C ASP A 109 -23.74 -10.68 -24.98
N VAL A 110 -22.49 -11.12 -24.81
CA VAL A 110 -21.35 -10.42 -25.38
C VAL A 110 -21.52 -10.56 -26.88
N ALA A 111 -22.09 -9.53 -27.50
CA ALA A 111 -22.31 -9.48 -28.93
C ALA A 111 -21.00 -9.86 -29.59
N HIS A 112 -20.97 -11.05 -30.20
CA HIS A 112 -19.80 -11.51 -30.93
C HIS A 112 -19.55 -10.48 -32.02
N ALA A 113 -18.43 -9.77 -31.92
CA ALA A 113 -18.04 -8.82 -32.94
C ALA A 113 -17.99 -9.59 -34.29
N PRO A 114 -18.65 -9.08 -35.34
CA PRO A 114 -18.60 -9.73 -36.64
C PRO A 114 -17.13 -9.85 -37.06
N VAL A 115 -16.74 -11.04 -37.51
CA VAL A 115 -15.39 -11.32 -38.00
C VAL A 115 -15.14 -10.38 -39.19
N LEU A 116 -14.34 -9.34 -38.98
CA LEU A 116 -13.93 -8.45 -40.05
C LEU A 116 -13.05 -9.23 -41.04
N PRO A 117 -13.19 -8.97 -42.36
CA PRO A 117 -12.31 -9.58 -43.34
C PRO A 117 -10.85 -9.22 -43.01
N PRO A 118 -9.89 -10.15 -43.24
CA PRO A 118 -8.48 -9.90 -42.97
C PRO A 118 -8.02 -8.71 -43.82
N VAL A 119 -7.76 -7.58 -43.17
CA VAL A 119 -7.16 -6.42 -43.83
C VAL A 119 -5.64 -6.63 -43.82
N PRO A 120 -4.94 -6.44 -44.95
CA PRO A 120 -3.49 -6.53 -44.96
C PRO A 120 -2.91 -5.38 -44.14
N PHE A 121 -2.50 -5.67 -42.91
CA PHE A 121 -1.75 -4.73 -42.09
C PHE A 121 -0.30 -4.68 -42.59
N PRO A 122 0.28 -3.48 -42.76
CA PRO A 122 1.68 -3.38 -43.12
C PRO A 122 2.53 -3.95 -41.98
N ASN A 123 3.39 -4.92 -42.31
CA ASN A 123 4.27 -5.53 -41.32
C ASN A 123 5.29 -4.47 -40.83
N PRO A 124 5.37 -4.23 -39.51
CA PRO A 124 6.40 -3.35 -38.97
C PRO A 124 7.77 -4.01 -39.16
N VAL A 125 8.72 -3.27 -39.73
CA VAL A 125 10.10 -3.68 -39.89
C VAL A 125 10.93 -2.89 -38.90
N VAL A 126 11.65 -3.59 -38.04
CA VAL A 126 12.60 -2.98 -37.10
C VAL A 126 13.91 -2.73 -37.82
N GLN A 127 14.40 -1.50 -37.77
CA GLN A 127 15.67 -1.11 -38.39
C GLN A 127 16.67 -0.67 -37.32
N ALA A 128 17.96 -0.91 -37.57
CA ALA A 128 19.03 -0.55 -36.64
C ALA A 128 19.36 0.97 -36.62
N GLY A 129 18.64 1.79 -37.40
CA GLY A 129 18.80 3.24 -37.49
C GLY A 129 17.46 3.98 -37.36
N VAL A 130 17.48 5.31 -37.26
CA VAL A 130 16.26 6.13 -37.12
C VAL A 130 15.60 6.43 -38.48
N PRO A 131 14.27 6.25 -38.63
CA PRO A 131 13.34 5.74 -37.62
C PRO A 131 13.48 4.22 -37.41
N PHE A 132 13.51 3.81 -36.14
CA PHE A 132 13.78 2.42 -35.72
C PHE A 132 12.64 1.44 -36.03
N VAL A 133 11.47 1.97 -36.43
CA VAL A 133 10.36 1.21 -37.01
C VAL A 133 9.91 1.90 -38.27
N SER A 134 9.85 1.14 -39.38
CA SER A 134 9.18 1.55 -40.61
C SER A 134 8.14 0.51 -41.01
N PHE A 135 7.16 0.94 -41.80
CA PHE A 135 6.09 0.08 -42.29
C PHE A 135 6.35 -0.27 -43.75
N ARG A 136 6.45 -1.58 -44.05
CA ARG A 136 6.64 -2.03 -45.43
C ARG A 136 5.33 -1.88 -46.21
N ASP A 137 5.37 -1.16 -47.33
CA ASP A 137 4.21 -1.06 -48.24
C ASP A 137 3.90 -2.45 -48.82
N PRO A 138 2.69 -2.99 -48.63
CA PRO A 138 2.31 -4.30 -49.13
C PRO A 138 2.32 -4.41 -50.67
N ARG A 139 2.39 -3.31 -51.41
CA ARG A 139 2.47 -3.30 -52.89
C ARG A 139 3.90 -3.28 -53.45
N ALA A 140 4.91 -3.04 -52.62
CA ALA A 140 6.31 -3.04 -53.04
C ALA A 140 6.91 -4.45 -52.96
N SER A 141 6.72 -5.25 -54.01
CA SER A 141 7.52 -6.46 -54.22
C SER A 141 8.94 -6.07 -54.65
N VAL A 142 9.94 -6.49 -53.90
CA VAL A 142 11.36 -6.26 -54.21
C VAL A 142 11.86 -7.47 -55.01
N PHE A 143 12.38 -7.24 -56.21
CA PHE A 143 13.17 -8.24 -56.93
C PHE A 143 14.62 -8.16 -56.46
N ALA A 144 15.21 -9.29 -56.06
CA ALA A 144 16.63 -9.36 -55.71
C ALA A 144 17.46 -9.32 -57.00
N GLY A 145 18.29 -8.27 -57.15
CA GLY A 145 19.36 -8.25 -58.14
C GLY A 145 20.56 -9.10 -57.70
N PRO A 146 21.45 -9.50 -58.62
CA PRO A 146 22.57 -10.38 -58.31
C PRO A 146 23.55 -9.75 -57.32
N GLU A 147 24.02 -10.58 -56.40
CA GLU A 147 24.86 -10.25 -55.25
C GLU A 147 26.27 -9.81 -55.70
N ALA A 148 26.75 -8.65 -55.22
CA ALA A 148 28.14 -8.24 -55.43
C ALA A 148 29.08 -9.10 -54.57
N PRO A 149 30.33 -9.34 -55.00
CA PRO A 149 31.25 -10.29 -54.36
C PRO A 149 31.73 -9.91 -52.94
N ASP A 150 31.37 -8.72 -52.45
CA ASP A 150 31.58 -8.25 -51.08
C ASP A 150 30.33 -8.38 -50.19
N GLY A 151 29.28 -9.06 -50.67
CA GLY A 151 28.04 -9.32 -49.93
C GLY A 151 27.10 -8.11 -49.87
N SER A 152 27.38 -7.05 -50.64
CA SER A 152 26.50 -5.91 -50.77
C SER A 152 25.47 -6.15 -51.89
N VAL A 153 24.18 -6.00 -51.57
CA VAL A 153 23.12 -5.96 -52.59
C VAL A 153 22.97 -4.50 -53.03
N LEU A 154 23.27 -4.23 -54.30
CA LEU A 154 22.96 -2.94 -54.92
C LEU A 154 21.44 -2.81 -55.02
N VAL A 155 20.86 -2.02 -54.10
CA VAL A 155 19.45 -1.62 -54.15
C VAL A 155 19.38 -0.40 -55.06
N GLU A 156 18.98 -0.60 -56.31
CA GLU A 156 18.61 0.51 -57.20
C GLU A 156 17.20 0.97 -56.78
N PRO A 157 17.03 2.18 -56.22
CA PRO A 157 15.69 2.69 -56.01
C PRO A 157 15.06 2.86 -57.39
N ALA A 158 13.89 2.27 -57.62
CA ALA A 158 13.11 2.57 -58.80
C ALA A 158 12.92 4.10 -58.84
N SER A 159 13.62 4.77 -59.77
CA SER A 159 13.47 6.20 -59.96
C SER A 159 11.99 6.47 -60.17
N ALA A 160 11.41 7.37 -59.38
CA ALA A 160 10.07 7.85 -59.61
C ALA A 160 10.02 8.42 -61.04
N GLY A 161 9.41 7.66 -61.95
CA GLY A 161 9.03 8.17 -63.26
C GLY A 161 8.12 9.38 -63.04
N ARG A 162 8.39 10.46 -63.78
CA ARG A 162 7.57 11.67 -63.81
C ARG A 162 6.13 11.36 -64.22
#